data_AF-A0A2J6WV27-F1
#
_entry.id   AF-A0A2J6WV27-F1
#
_cell.length_a   1.000
_cell.length_b   1.000
_cell.length_c   1.000
_cell.angle_alpha   90.00
_cell.angle_beta   90.00
_cell.angle_gamma   90.00
#
_symmetry.space_group_name_H-M   'P 1'
#
loop_
_entity.id
_entity.type
_entity.pdbx_description
1 polymer ?
#
loop_
_entity_poly.entity_id
_entity_poly.type
_entity_poly.pdbx_seq_one_letter_code
_entity_poly.pdbx_strand_id
1 'polypeptide(L)'
;FSSLSREYSVYTITCNNMGENEGVYNTCFVFDTYGKEIFRQRKVHLTEMEISLSLDPGKLEDVRSFKIYDRKFGIAISLDAFCPDYLFMIRDAEFFIQPDANPGKWNSYIGNGRWQPEDWMDSSYYVAQRLPYVRYAINPMMVGNILDINFEGQSAIMKKAEKGDLPMAYIGNIPTVGFKEIIGIEDYRPTEYYDRKDVENRNLIYPEGVLEVELQ
;
A
#
# COMPACT_ATOMS: atom_id res chain seq x y z
N PHE A 1 -4.96 15.82 9.85
CA PHE A 1 -3.93 14.84 10.27
C PHE A 1 -3.06 15.34 11.41
N SER A 2 -2.39 16.49 11.31
CA SER A 2 -1.63 17.09 12.45
C SER A 2 -2.39 17.10 13.80
N SER A 3 -3.66 17.51 13.83
CA SER A 3 -4.48 17.49 15.04
C SER A 3 -4.71 16.07 15.58
N LEU A 4 -5.04 15.11 14.71
CA LEU A 4 -5.27 13.72 15.06
C LEU A 4 -4.00 13.08 15.63
N SER A 5 -2.83 13.35 15.04
CA SER A 5 -1.54 12.84 15.52
C SER A 5 -1.26 13.30 16.96
N ARG A 6 -1.57 14.57 17.28
CA ARG A 6 -1.50 15.10 18.66
C ARG A 6 -2.50 14.46 19.59
N GLU A 7 -3.76 14.44 19.18
CA GLU A 7 -4.88 13.99 20.00
C GLU A 7 -4.70 12.54 20.45
N TYR A 8 -4.30 11.67 19.52
CA TYR A 8 -4.11 10.25 19.78
C TYR A 8 -2.66 9.88 20.14
N SER A 9 -1.74 10.85 20.14
CA SER A 9 -0.30 10.62 20.40
C SER A 9 0.30 9.53 19.51
N VAL A 10 -0.04 9.56 18.22
CA VAL A 10 0.41 8.59 17.20
C VAL A 10 1.19 9.28 16.09
N TYR A 11 2.12 8.55 15.47
CA TYR A 11 2.63 8.95 14.16
C TYR A 11 1.54 8.71 13.13
N THR A 12 1.33 9.65 12.22
CA THR A 12 0.32 9.53 11.16
C THR A 12 1.00 9.63 9.80
N ILE A 13 0.71 8.66 8.94
CA ILE A 13 1.10 8.67 7.53
C ILE A 13 -0.17 8.85 6.73
N THR A 14 -0.16 9.82 5.82
CA THR A 14 -1.33 10.18 5.03
C THR A 14 -0.89 10.69 3.67
N CYS A 15 -1.69 10.45 2.64
CA CYS A 15 -1.35 10.83 1.28
C CYS A 15 -2.54 11.48 0.60
N ASN A 16 -2.29 12.52 -0.19
CA ASN A 16 -3.31 13.21 -0.94
C ASN A 16 -2.70 13.98 -2.11
N ASN A 17 -3.54 14.28 -3.10
CA ASN A 17 -3.20 15.26 -4.12
C ASN A 17 -3.23 16.65 -3.48
N MET A 18 -2.14 17.41 -3.58
CA MET A 18 -2.00 18.72 -2.94
C MET A 18 -1.35 19.71 -3.89
N GLY A 19 -1.97 20.89 -4.01
CA GLY A 19 -1.31 22.04 -4.61
C GLY A 19 -0.18 22.51 -3.71
N GLU A 20 1.02 22.56 -4.26
CA GLU A 20 2.23 23.12 -3.66
C GLU A 20 2.66 24.35 -4.50
N ASN A 21 3.61 25.14 -4.00
CA ASN A 21 4.03 26.39 -4.68
C ASN A 21 4.50 26.18 -6.14
N GLU A 22 4.93 24.96 -6.48
CA GLU A 22 5.59 24.62 -7.74
C GLU A 22 4.73 23.75 -8.67
N GLY A 23 3.56 23.28 -8.22
CA GLY A 23 2.77 22.30 -8.95
C GLY A 23 1.74 21.58 -8.08
N VAL A 24 1.08 20.57 -8.64
CA VAL A 24 0.13 19.72 -7.90
C VAL A 24 0.67 18.30 -7.84
N TYR A 25 0.93 17.79 -6.65
CA TYR A 25 1.60 16.50 -6.46
C TYR A 25 0.70 15.53 -5.70
N ASN A 26 0.80 14.23 -6.01
CA ASN A 26 0.39 13.19 -5.08
C ASN A 26 1.49 13.04 -4.02
N THR A 27 1.20 13.44 -2.79
CA THR A 27 2.22 13.56 -1.74
C THR A 27 1.79 12.80 -0.50
N CYS A 28 2.70 11.98 0.04
CA CYS A 28 2.59 11.42 1.38
C CYS A 28 3.32 12.29 2.40
N PHE A 29 2.70 12.45 3.56
CA PHE A 29 3.19 13.20 4.70
C PHE A 29 3.27 12.30 5.92
N VAL A 30 4.27 12.55 6.76
CA VAL A 30 4.42 11.89 8.05
C VAL A 30 4.40 12.95 9.14
N PHE A 31 3.46 12.80 10.06
CA PHE A 31 3.32 13.64 11.24
C PHE A 31 3.79 12.87 12.47
N ASP A 32 4.57 13.51 13.34
CA ASP A 32 4.93 12.95 14.64
C ASP A 32 3.79 13.05 15.66
N THR A 33 4.02 12.53 16.87
CA THR A 33 3.04 12.55 17.97
C THR A 33 2.72 13.96 18.49
N TYR A 34 3.48 14.98 18.09
CA TYR A 34 3.19 16.39 18.35
C TYR A 34 2.48 17.06 17.16
N GLY A 35 2.14 16.29 16.13
CA GLY A 35 1.49 16.76 14.92
C GLY A 35 2.39 17.60 14.02
N LYS A 36 3.71 17.53 14.18
CA LYS A 36 4.68 18.19 13.31
C LYS A 36 4.96 17.30 12.11
N GLU A 37 4.95 17.88 10.90
CA GLU A 37 5.41 17.19 9.70
C GLU A 37 6.92 16.93 9.82
N ILE A 38 7.31 15.65 9.84
CA ILE A 38 8.72 15.22 9.95
C ILE A 38 9.26 14.64 8.65
N PHE A 39 8.38 14.26 7.73
CA PHE A 39 8.76 13.71 6.44
C PHE A 39 7.67 13.95 5.39
N ARG A 40 8.10 14.05 4.14
CA ARG A 40 7.27 14.24 2.96
C ARG A 40 7.91 13.51 1.78
N GLN A 41 7.10 12.83 0.98
CA GLN A 41 7.51 12.19 -0.26
C GLN A 41 6.46 12.42 -1.33
N ARG A 42 6.89 12.97 -2.47
CA ARG A 42 6.06 13.09 -3.68
C ARG A 42 6.13 11.78 -4.46
N LYS A 43 5.01 11.36 -5.05
CA LYS A 43 4.93 10.21 -5.97
C LYS A 43 5.76 10.50 -7.21
N VAL A 44 6.59 9.56 -7.64
CA VAL A 44 7.47 9.76 -8.81
C VAL A 44 6.82 9.19 -10.07
N HIS A 45 6.29 7.97 -9.98
CA HIS A 45 5.68 7.29 -11.10
C HIS A 45 4.17 7.50 -11.10
N LEU A 46 3.69 8.36 -12.00
CA LEU A 46 2.27 8.66 -12.12
C LEU A 46 1.53 7.61 -12.95
N THR A 47 0.31 7.30 -12.53
CA THR A 47 -0.67 6.54 -13.32
C THR A 47 -1.26 7.39 -14.45
N GLU A 48 -1.90 6.76 -15.43
CA GLU A 48 -2.61 7.49 -16.50
C GLU A 48 -3.68 8.45 -15.94
N MET A 49 -4.39 8.05 -14.88
CA MET A 49 -5.37 8.90 -14.21
C MET A 49 -4.71 10.16 -13.64
N GLU A 50 -3.59 10.03 -12.94
CA GLU A 50 -2.87 11.16 -12.34
C GLU A 50 -2.31 12.12 -13.40
N ILE A 51 -1.80 11.57 -14.52
CA ILE A 51 -1.39 12.37 -15.68
C ILE A 51 -2.59 13.13 -16.27
N SER A 52 -3.76 12.48 -16.40
CA SER A 52 -4.97 13.14 -16.90
C SER A 52 -5.48 14.25 -15.99
N LEU A 53 -5.22 14.14 -14.68
CA LEU A 53 -5.50 15.17 -13.68
C LEU A 53 -4.43 16.27 -13.63
N SER A 54 -3.44 16.23 -14.53
CA SER A 54 -2.32 17.18 -14.60
C SER A 54 -1.52 17.26 -13.31
N LEU A 55 -1.33 16.12 -12.64
CA LEU A 55 -0.39 16.05 -11.52
C LEU A 55 1.05 16.10 -12.03
N ASP A 56 1.89 16.77 -11.26
CA ASP A 56 3.33 16.83 -11.45
C ASP A 56 3.99 15.62 -10.78
N PRO A 57 4.98 14.97 -11.42
CA PRO A 57 5.77 13.92 -10.79
C PRO A 57 6.78 14.52 -9.81
N GLY A 58 7.02 13.82 -8.71
CA GLY A 58 8.21 14.00 -7.89
C GLY A 58 9.48 13.59 -8.63
N LYS A 59 10.64 13.90 -8.07
CA LYS A 59 11.93 13.51 -8.64
C LYS A 59 12.49 12.29 -7.93
N LEU A 60 13.05 11.35 -8.69
CA LEU A 60 13.67 10.14 -8.15
C LEU A 60 14.84 10.46 -7.19
N GLU A 61 15.59 11.53 -7.44
CA GLU A 61 16.70 11.98 -6.58
C GLU A 61 16.27 12.50 -5.20
N ASP A 62 15.01 12.88 -5.05
CA ASP A 62 14.44 13.33 -3.77
C ASP A 62 13.95 12.15 -2.92
N VAL A 63 13.85 10.95 -3.51
CA VAL A 63 13.36 9.75 -2.84
C VAL A 63 14.35 9.28 -1.79
N ARG A 64 13.89 9.14 -0.55
CA ARG A 64 14.73 8.70 0.58
C ARG A 64 13.91 8.01 1.67
N SER A 65 14.58 7.18 2.46
CA SER A 65 14.03 6.67 3.72
C SER A 65 14.05 7.75 4.81
N PHE A 66 13.22 7.56 5.83
CA PHE A 66 13.18 8.40 7.04
C PHE A 66 13.26 7.53 8.30
N LYS A 67 13.41 8.18 9.45
CA LYS A 67 13.52 7.49 10.74
C LYS A 67 12.38 7.84 11.68
N ILE A 68 11.86 6.84 12.37
CA ILE A 68 11.07 6.99 13.59
C ILE A 68 11.81 6.24 14.70
N TYR A 69 12.10 6.94 15.80
CA TYR A 69 13.08 6.53 16.82
C TYR A 69 14.44 6.22 16.18
N ASP A 70 14.76 4.94 15.92
CA ASP A 70 15.99 4.53 15.22
C ASP A 70 15.73 3.56 14.06
N ARG A 71 14.47 3.34 13.69
CA ARG A 71 14.07 2.42 12.64
C ARG A 71 13.88 3.14 11.32
N LYS A 72 14.30 2.52 10.22
CA LYS A 72 14.17 3.10 8.87
C LYS A 72 12.86 2.73 8.20
N PHE A 73 12.16 3.74 7.69
CA PHE A 73 10.91 3.62 6.96
C PHE A 73 11.08 4.10 5.52
N GLY A 74 10.51 3.37 4.58
CA GLY A 74 10.37 3.77 3.17
C GLY A 74 8.90 3.85 2.81
N ILE A 75 8.52 4.91 2.09
CA ILE A 75 7.17 5.06 1.53
C ILE A 75 7.29 4.97 0.01
N ALA A 76 6.45 4.17 -0.62
CA ALA A 76 6.28 4.13 -2.06
C ALA A 76 4.80 4.29 -2.37
N ILE A 77 4.41 5.38 -3.02
CA ILE A 77 3.00 5.68 -3.24
C ILE A 77 2.51 4.86 -4.41
N SER A 78 1.64 3.88 -4.16
CA SER A 78 0.98 3.10 -5.19
C SER A 78 1.94 2.54 -6.24
N LEU A 79 1.84 3.01 -7.49
CA LEU A 79 2.69 2.60 -8.62
C LEU A 79 4.20 2.63 -8.31
N ASP A 80 4.69 3.54 -7.45
CA ASP A 80 6.11 3.57 -7.05
C ASP A 80 6.59 2.24 -6.44
N ALA A 81 5.70 1.47 -5.79
CA ALA A 81 6.06 0.19 -5.18
C ALA A 81 6.30 -0.93 -6.19
N PHE A 82 5.93 -0.74 -7.45
CA PHE A 82 6.18 -1.66 -8.55
C PHE A 82 7.45 -1.29 -9.34
N CYS A 83 8.06 -0.13 -9.06
CA CYS A 83 9.14 0.45 -9.85
C CYS A 83 10.53 0.14 -9.24
N PRO A 84 11.39 -0.67 -9.90
CA PRO A 84 12.66 -1.10 -9.32
C PRO A 84 13.65 0.04 -9.02
N ASP A 85 13.65 1.10 -9.83
CA ASP A 85 14.48 2.28 -9.64
C ASP A 85 14.06 3.07 -8.39
N TYR A 86 12.76 3.19 -8.13
CA TYR A 86 12.23 3.75 -6.90
C TYR A 86 12.60 2.90 -5.69
N LEU A 87 12.34 1.58 -5.75
CA LEU A 87 12.66 0.65 -4.67
C LEU A 87 14.16 0.65 -4.33
N PHE A 88 15.02 0.87 -5.33
CA PHE A 88 16.45 1.01 -5.10
C PHE A 88 16.78 2.19 -4.18
N MET A 89 16.07 3.31 -4.29
CA MET A 89 16.34 4.52 -3.47
C MET A 89 16.01 4.33 -1.98
N ILE A 90 15.04 3.47 -1.67
CA ILE A 90 14.62 3.16 -0.28
C ILE A 90 14.96 1.72 0.15
N ARG A 91 15.91 1.08 -0.53
CA ARG A 91 16.31 -0.32 -0.26
C ARG A 91 16.86 -0.57 1.15
N ASP A 92 17.17 0.49 1.89
CA ASP A 92 17.67 0.45 3.25
C ASP A 92 16.56 0.51 4.32
N ALA A 93 15.29 0.57 3.90
CA ALA A 93 14.14 0.56 4.80
C ALA A 93 13.98 -0.79 5.52
N GLU A 94 13.66 -0.73 6.81
CA GLU A 94 13.23 -1.88 7.61
C GLU A 94 11.70 -2.05 7.54
N PHE A 95 10.99 -0.95 7.38
CA PHE A 95 9.55 -0.88 7.27
C PHE A 95 9.17 -0.23 5.95
N PHE A 96 8.44 -0.96 5.12
CA PHE A 96 7.97 -0.47 3.83
C PHE A 96 6.48 -0.16 3.91
N ILE A 97 6.07 0.99 3.39
CA ILE A 97 4.69 1.44 3.44
C ILE A 97 4.26 1.84 2.04
N GLN A 98 3.17 1.24 1.58
CA GLN A 98 2.59 1.49 0.27
C GLN A 98 1.14 1.94 0.43
N PRO A 99 0.88 3.24 0.58
CA PRO A 99 -0.48 3.76 0.56
C PRO A 99 -1.05 3.66 -0.85
N ASP A 100 -2.27 3.14 -0.95
CA ASP A 100 -2.91 2.85 -2.23
C ASP A 100 -4.36 3.27 -2.33
N ALA A 101 -4.74 3.62 -3.55
CA ALA A 101 -6.12 3.83 -3.96
C ALA A 101 -6.27 3.26 -5.36
N ASN A 102 -6.75 2.01 -5.46
CA ASN A 102 -6.91 1.31 -6.72
C ASN A 102 -8.31 1.55 -7.29
N PRO A 103 -8.46 2.26 -8.42
CA PRO A 103 -9.77 2.53 -9.03
C PRO A 103 -10.29 1.36 -9.87
N GLY A 104 -9.51 0.28 -9.99
CA GLY A 104 -9.89 -0.92 -10.73
C GLY A 104 -10.71 -1.88 -9.88
N LYS A 105 -11.53 -2.70 -10.55
CA LYS A 105 -12.30 -3.76 -9.88
C LYS A 105 -11.39 -4.87 -9.37
N TRP A 106 -11.35 -5.12 -8.06
CA TRP A 106 -10.36 -5.99 -7.42
C TRP A 106 -10.43 -7.44 -7.88
N ASN A 107 -11.62 -8.03 -8.00
CA ASN A 107 -11.82 -9.41 -8.46
C ASN A 107 -12.03 -9.50 -9.98
N SER A 108 -11.13 -8.91 -10.76
CA SER A 108 -11.21 -8.92 -12.22
C SER A 108 -9.86 -9.16 -12.89
N TYR A 109 -9.88 -9.48 -14.18
CA TYR A 109 -8.70 -9.45 -15.02
C TYR A 109 -8.45 -8.03 -15.56
N ILE A 110 -7.20 -7.57 -15.50
CA ILE A 110 -6.80 -6.27 -16.05
C ILE A 110 -6.43 -6.38 -17.53
N GLY A 111 -6.15 -5.25 -18.20
CA GLY A 111 -5.95 -5.19 -19.66
C GLY A 111 -4.83 -6.09 -20.22
N ASN A 112 -3.88 -6.53 -19.37
CA ASN A 112 -2.82 -7.47 -19.75
C ASN A 112 -3.21 -8.96 -19.56
N GLY A 113 -4.46 -9.24 -19.14
CA GLY A 113 -4.97 -10.58 -18.90
C GLY A 113 -4.58 -11.19 -17.55
N ARG A 114 -3.87 -10.46 -16.67
CA ARG A 114 -3.56 -10.91 -15.31
C ARG A 114 -4.75 -10.70 -14.37
N TRP A 115 -4.88 -11.59 -13.41
CA TRP A 115 -5.81 -11.44 -12.30
C TRP A 115 -5.32 -10.29 -11.41
N GLN A 116 -6.15 -9.28 -11.15
CA GLN A 116 -5.70 -8.06 -10.49
C GLN A 116 -5.02 -8.32 -9.13
N PRO A 117 -5.59 -9.08 -8.19
CA PRO A 117 -4.95 -9.41 -6.91
C PRO A 117 -3.63 -10.17 -7.06
N GLU A 118 -3.42 -10.88 -8.16
CA GLU A 118 -2.13 -11.53 -8.47
C GLU A 118 -1.10 -10.51 -8.97
N ASP A 119 -1.52 -9.53 -9.78
CA ASP A 119 -0.66 -8.42 -10.23
C ASP A 119 -0.15 -7.61 -9.03
N TRP A 120 -1.00 -7.38 -8.02
CA TRP A 120 -0.64 -6.70 -6.77
C TRP A 120 0.43 -7.42 -5.94
N MET A 121 0.67 -8.72 -6.17
CA MET A 121 1.75 -9.45 -5.50
C MET A 121 3.15 -8.94 -5.88
N ASP A 122 3.28 -8.23 -7.02
CA ASP A 122 4.53 -7.65 -7.50
C ASP A 122 4.93 -6.35 -6.77
N SER A 123 4.11 -5.86 -5.82
CA SER A 123 4.39 -4.66 -5.02
C SER A 123 4.83 -4.98 -3.58
N SER A 124 4.09 -4.57 -2.54
CA SER A 124 4.48 -4.75 -1.13
C SER A 124 4.81 -6.20 -0.76
N TYR A 125 4.13 -7.19 -1.34
CA TYR A 125 4.45 -8.59 -1.11
C TYR A 125 5.84 -8.94 -1.67
N TYR A 126 6.13 -8.58 -2.92
CA TYR A 126 7.46 -8.72 -3.51
C TYR A 126 8.52 -8.02 -2.66
N VAL A 127 8.25 -6.79 -2.22
CA VAL A 127 9.17 -6.01 -1.37
C VAL A 127 9.47 -6.76 -0.08
N ALA A 128 8.44 -7.22 0.64
CA ALA A 128 8.62 -8.02 1.85
C ALA A 128 9.45 -9.28 1.59
N GLN A 129 9.23 -9.98 0.47
CA GLN A 129 9.96 -11.21 0.17
C GLN A 129 11.40 -10.97 -0.33
N ARG A 130 11.69 -9.86 -1.01
CA ARG A 130 12.95 -9.69 -1.76
C ARG A 130 13.90 -8.63 -1.21
N LEU A 131 13.42 -7.55 -0.61
CA LEU A 131 14.32 -6.54 -0.06
C LEU A 131 14.93 -7.06 1.25
N PRO A 132 16.27 -6.99 1.42
CA PRO A 132 16.97 -7.72 2.49
C PRO A 132 16.70 -7.18 3.89
N TYR A 133 16.45 -5.87 4.02
CA TYR A 133 16.26 -5.21 5.32
C TYR A 133 14.79 -5.11 5.73
N VAL A 134 13.86 -5.27 4.79
CA VAL A 134 12.42 -5.15 5.06
C VAL A 134 11.97 -6.29 5.97
N ARG A 135 11.50 -5.90 7.15
CA ARG A 135 10.88 -6.78 8.15
C ARG A 135 9.38 -6.89 7.90
N TYR A 136 8.76 -5.74 7.65
CA TYR A 136 7.34 -5.63 7.36
C TYR A 136 7.09 -4.68 6.20
N ALA A 137 6.22 -5.10 5.28
CA ALA A 137 5.61 -4.23 4.28
C ALA A 137 4.13 -4.06 4.61
N ILE A 138 3.63 -2.83 4.54
CA ILE A 138 2.27 -2.47 4.93
C ILE A 138 1.63 -1.80 3.72
N ASN A 139 0.53 -2.35 3.23
CA ASN A 139 -0.20 -1.82 2.09
C ASN A 139 -1.62 -1.47 2.51
N PRO A 140 -1.87 -0.27 3.07
CA PRO A 140 -3.23 0.19 3.28
C PRO A 140 -3.83 0.61 1.93
N MET A 141 -4.96 0.00 1.58
CA MET A 141 -5.72 0.33 0.38
C MET A 141 -7.02 1.05 0.76
N MET A 142 -7.29 2.16 0.06
CA MET A 142 -8.58 2.82 0.10
C MET A 142 -9.64 1.94 -0.57
N VAL A 143 -10.82 1.86 0.05
CA VAL A 143 -12.00 1.17 -0.46
C VAL A 143 -13.23 2.09 -0.38
N GLY A 144 -14.22 1.87 -1.24
CA GLY A 144 -15.47 2.63 -1.26
C GLY A 144 -15.56 3.58 -2.45
N ASN A 145 -16.44 4.59 -2.36
CA ASN A 145 -16.70 5.51 -3.46
C ASN A 145 -16.39 6.95 -3.07
N ILE A 146 -15.61 7.66 -3.89
CA ILE A 146 -15.43 9.11 -3.80
C ILE A 146 -15.66 9.71 -5.18
N LEU A 147 -16.57 10.68 -5.27
CA LEU A 147 -16.87 11.42 -6.51
C LEU A 147 -17.14 10.50 -7.71
N ASP A 148 -17.95 9.45 -7.50
CA ASP A 148 -18.31 8.43 -8.49
C ASP A 148 -17.14 7.54 -8.96
N ILE A 149 -15.98 7.65 -8.32
CA ILE A 149 -14.85 6.73 -8.52
C ILE A 149 -14.91 5.67 -7.42
N ASN A 150 -15.06 4.41 -7.84
CA ASN A 150 -14.98 3.26 -6.94
C ASN A 150 -13.53 2.85 -6.75
N PHE A 151 -13.16 2.61 -5.50
CA PHE A 151 -11.88 2.07 -5.09
C PHE A 151 -12.08 0.71 -4.44
N GLU A 152 -11.27 -0.26 -4.85
CA GLU A 152 -11.35 -1.64 -4.39
C GLU A 152 -9.95 -2.19 -4.10
N GLY A 153 -9.81 -3.01 -3.07
CA GLY A 153 -8.52 -3.55 -2.68
C GLY A 153 -8.57 -4.36 -1.40
N GLN A 154 -7.48 -5.03 -1.07
CA GLN A 154 -7.31 -5.71 0.21
C GLN A 154 -6.06 -5.19 0.90
N SER A 155 -6.27 -4.38 1.94
CA SER A 155 -5.18 -3.96 2.80
C SER A 155 -4.48 -5.17 3.43
N ALA A 156 -3.16 -5.11 3.54
CA ALA A 156 -2.38 -6.22 4.07
C ALA A 156 -1.10 -5.76 4.78
N ILE A 157 -0.62 -6.65 5.66
CA ILE A 157 0.72 -6.61 6.23
C ILE A 157 1.45 -7.87 5.76
N MET A 158 2.64 -7.69 5.20
CA MET A 158 3.51 -8.77 4.73
C MET A 158 4.81 -8.78 5.52
N LYS A 159 5.40 -9.96 5.64
CA LYS A 159 6.71 -10.20 6.25
C LYS A 159 7.49 -11.21 5.42
N LYS A 160 8.76 -11.43 5.73
CA LYS A 160 9.50 -12.57 5.17
C LYS A 160 8.75 -13.87 5.49
N ALA A 161 8.58 -14.72 4.47
CA ALA A 161 8.08 -16.06 4.67
C ALA A 161 9.04 -16.86 5.57
N GLU A 162 8.49 -17.45 6.63
CA GLU A 162 9.23 -18.27 7.58
C GLU A 162 8.66 -19.69 7.61
N LYS A 163 9.49 -20.64 8.06
CA LYS A 163 9.05 -22.03 8.20
C LYS A 163 7.96 -22.11 9.27
N GLY A 164 6.80 -22.65 8.88
CA GLY A 164 5.65 -22.81 9.78
C GLY A 164 4.60 -21.72 9.67
N ASP A 165 4.82 -20.69 8.84
CA ASP A 165 3.78 -19.72 8.49
C ASP A 165 2.57 -20.43 7.88
N LEU A 166 1.37 -19.99 8.29
CA LEU A 166 0.13 -20.42 7.66
C LEU A 166 -0.08 -19.64 6.36
N PRO A 167 -0.51 -20.29 5.27
CA PRO A 167 -0.76 -19.61 4.02
C PRO A 167 -2.01 -18.74 4.11
N MET A 168 -1.97 -17.57 3.46
CA MET A 168 -3.10 -16.68 3.24
C MET A 168 -3.12 -16.24 1.78
N ALA A 169 -4.24 -15.67 1.33
CA ALA A 169 -4.39 -15.16 -0.01
C ALA A 169 -5.22 -13.88 -0.05
N TYR A 170 -4.91 -13.02 -1.01
CA TYR A 170 -5.94 -12.18 -1.60
C TYR A 170 -6.98 -13.05 -2.32
N ILE A 171 -8.20 -12.54 -2.46
CA ILE A 171 -9.30 -13.27 -3.08
C ILE A 171 -8.93 -13.74 -4.50
N GLY A 172 -9.19 -15.01 -4.82
CA GLY A 172 -8.84 -15.60 -6.12
C GLY A 172 -7.35 -15.89 -6.34
N ASN A 173 -6.47 -15.64 -5.37
CA ASN A 173 -5.07 -16.06 -5.42
C ASN A 173 -4.88 -17.44 -4.80
N ILE A 174 -3.85 -18.16 -5.28
CA ILE A 174 -3.39 -19.37 -4.62
C ILE A 174 -2.79 -18.97 -3.26
N PRO A 175 -3.19 -19.61 -2.14
CA PRO A 175 -2.66 -19.28 -0.82
C PRO A 175 -1.15 -19.47 -0.75
N THR A 176 -0.47 -18.49 -0.15
CA THR A 176 0.98 -18.46 0.02
C THR A 176 1.35 -17.97 1.41
N VAL A 177 2.56 -18.30 1.84
CA VAL A 177 3.17 -17.77 3.08
C VAL A 177 3.73 -16.36 2.85
N GLY A 178 4.06 -15.66 3.93
CA GLY A 178 4.64 -14.30 3.87
C GLY A 178 3.62 -13.16 4.06
N PHE A 179 2.32 -13.47 4.10
CA PHE A 179 1.34 -12.57 4.70
C PHE A 179 1.36 -12.70 6.21
N LYS A 180 1.37 -11.56 6.91
CA LYS A 180 1.12 -11.50 8.35
C LYS A 180 -0.38 -11.37 8.61
N GLU A 181 -1.04 -10.51 7.84
CA GLU A 181 -2.48 -10.27 7.96
C GLU A 181 -3.02 -9.64 6.66
N ILE A 182 -4.30 -9.88 6.37
CA ILE A 182 -5.03 -9.31 5.23
C ILE A 182 -6.43 -8.94 5.75
N ILE A 183 -6.95 -7.77 5.38
CA ILE A 183 -8.36 -7.45 5.67
C ILE A 183 -9.24 -8.37 4.83
N GLY A 184 -10.11 -9.13 5.51
CA GLY A 184 -11.11 -9.98 4.87
C GLY A 184 -12.16 -9.16 4.14
N ILE A 185 -12.71 -9.74 3.08
CA ILE A 185 -13.90 -9.22 2.41
C ILE A 185 -15.10 -9.93 3.07
N GLU A 186 -16.28 -9.31 3.09
CA GLU A 186 -17.49 -10.01 3.55
C GLU A 186 -17.64 -11.34 2.80
N ASP A 187 -18.00 -12.40 3.52
CA ASP A 187 -18.07 -13.79 3.03
C ASP A 187 -16.76 -14.46 2.58
N TYR A 188 -15.62 -13.74 2.54
CA TYR A 188 -14.34 -14.30 2.10
C TYR A 188 -13.25 -14.15 3.16
N ARG A 189 -12.71 -15.27 3.64
CA ARG A 189 -11.63 -15.30 4.62
C ARG A 189 -10.26 -15.44 3.94
N PRO A 190 -9.26 -14.61 4.28
CA PRO A 190 -7.93 -14.72 3.69
C PRO A 190 -7.23 -16.07 3.91
N THR A 191 -7.66 -16.84 4.91
CA THR A 191 -7.15 -18.19 5.22
C THR A 191 -7.83 -19.31 4.41
N GLU A 192 -8.81 -18.97 3.57
CA GLU A 192 -9.53 -19.90 2.71
C GLU A 192 -9.22 -19.62 1.23
N TYR A 193 -9.26 -20.67 0.41
CA TYR A 193 -9.11 -20.52 -1.04
C TYR A 193 -10.48 -20.41 -1.71
N TYR A 194 -10.61 -19.42 -2.58
CA TYR A 194 -11.78 -19.24 -3.45
C TYR A 194 -11.30 -19.18 -4.90
N ASP A 195 -11.88 -20.00 -5.78
CA ASP A 195 -11.48 -20.03 -7.18
C ASP A 195 -11.87 -18.72 -7.88
N ARG A 196 -11.03 -18.27 -8.82
CA ARG A 196 -11.29 -17.05 -9.61
C ARG A 196 -12.66 -17.10 -10.27
N LYS A 197 -13.05 -18.24 -10.82
CA LYS A 197 -14.36 -18.40 -11.49
C LYS A 197 -15.54 -18.20 -10.55
N ASP A 198 -15.34 -18.48 -9.26
CA ASP A 198 -16.39 -18.32 -8.27
C ASP A 198 -16.51 -16.87 -7.83
N VAL A 199 -15.41 -16.12 -7.79
CA VAL A 199 -15.41 -14.74 -7.25
C VAL A 199 -15.39 -13.66 -8.32
N GLU A 200 -15.05 -14.00 -9.56
CA GLU A 200 -14.86 -13.05 -10.65
C GLU A 200 -16.08 -12.16 -10.86
N ASN A 201 -15.81 -10.85 -10.90
CA ASN A 201 -16.80 -9.80 -11.13
C ASN A 201 -17.98 -9.76 -10.14
N ARG A 202 -17.96 -10.53 -9.05
CA ARG A 202 -18.94 -10.37 -7.96
C ARG A 202 -18.81 -8.99 -7.32
N ASN A 203 -19.90 -8.52 -6.73
CA ASN A 203 -19.84 -7.33 -5.88
C ASN A 203 -19.18 -7.73 -4.57
N LEU A 204 -18.14 -7.00 -4.20
CA LEU A 204 -17.39 -7.21 -2.97
C LEU A 204 -17.84 -6.18 -1.93
N ILE A 205 -17.99 -6.61 -0.68
CA ILE A 205 -18.30 -5.72 0.43
C ILE A 205 -17.07 -5.66 1.33
N TYR A 206 -16.55 -4.45 1.50
CA TYR A 206 -15.35 -4.19 2.29
C TYR A 206 -15.75 -3.68 3.67
N PRO A 207 -15.74 -4.54 4.71
CA PRO A 207 -16.08 -4.09 6.06
C PRO A 207 -15.02 -3.13 6.59
N GLU A 208 -15.41 -2.30 7.55
CA GLU A 208 -14.45 -1.57 8.37
C GLU A 208 -13.52 -2.55 9.08
N GLY A 209 -12.22 -2.24 9.11
CA GLY A 209 -11.22 -3.11 9.70
C GLY A 209 -9.93 -2.36 10.02
N VAL A 210 -9.18 -2.92 10.96
CA VAL A 210 -7.86 -2.44 11.36
C VAL A 210 -6.91 -3.64 11.30
N LEU A 211 -5.72 -3.42 10.74
CA LEU A 211 -4.61 -4.38 10.80
C LEU A 211 -3.57 -3.85 11.77
N GLU A 212 -3.04 -4.72 12.62
CA GLU A 212 -2.07 -4.33 13.63
C GLU A 212 -0.89 -5.30 13.62
N VAL A 213 0.32 -4.74 13.79
CA VAL A 213 1.53 -5.54 13.96
C VAL A 213 2.39 -4.93 15.05
N GLU A 214 2.80 -5.77 16.00
CA GLU A 214 3.73 -5.39 17.04
C GLU A 214 5.16 -5.46 16.51
N LEU A 215 5.90 -4.36 16.68
CA LEU A 215 7.28 -4.25 16.24
C LEU A 215 8.20 -4.78 17.34
N GLN A 216 8.60 -6.05 17.24
CA GLN A 216 9.61 -6.65 18.12
C GLN A 216 11.04 -6.15 17.80
#